data_AF-A0A1Q3S2L6-F1
#
_entry.id   AF-A0A1Q3S2L6-F1
#
_cell.length_a   1.000
_cell.length_b   1.000
_cell.length_c   1.000
_cell.angle_alpha   90.00
_cell.angle_beta   90.00
_cell.angle_gamma   90.00
#
_symmetry.space_group_name_H-M   'P 1'
#
loop_
_entity.id
_entity.type
_entity.pdbx_description
1 polymer ?
#
loop_
_entity_poly.entity_id
_entity_poly.type
_entity_poly.pdbx_seq_one_letter_code
_entity_poly.pdbx_strand_id
1 'polypeptide(L)'
;MELEGYKELKEITDYLQNPEQVFKEEKAANIALHSGLSGVIITLVNIRKKFPELVDPDIIRQYIAKTYDILSESEAFYPSFCGGLAGYAYLLHLLKEEQVLEGDYSEVLAEIDEILDEHFEINLEEEDIDILHGAMGLGLYFIETGKKQQVEALVDRLAGIAQREGDQCYWKTFDHYKTRKYKIDFGLAHGNAGVQYFLGKCIYHNIKADACKELLQASLNFYKNNTQNHNAIQSYFPVHIPEENYLDKTYAPETSRMAWCYGDLGILYTQLFAADIMDMPDLKLEIIGQLKQTAQRRTKENTMHNDAGFCHGTSGLSIMFQNIYQLTKEPEFLETAQYWLQQTHAYKNSTAAYDVVAYRLFEGSRKNEIDVTLLEGISGVAAAYLANLTTGGTTLLDKTLFLRY
;
A
#
# COMPACT_ATOMS: atom_id res chain seq x y z
N MET A 1 -11.83 23.90 -6.22
CA MET A 1 -11.23 22.60 -5.92
C MET A 1 -12.06 21.45 -6.47
N GLU A 2 -13.34 21.28 -6.12
CA GLU A 2 -14.16 20.16 -6.63
C GLU A 2 -14.30 20.11 -8.16
N LEU A 3 -14.65 21.22 -8.81
CA LEU A 3 -14.79 21.26 -10.28
C LEU A 3 -13.46 20.96 -11.00
N GLU A 4 -12.36 21.48 -10.46
CA GLU A 4 -11.01 21.29 -11.00
C GLU A 4 -10.52 19.86 -10.79
N GLY A 5 -10.73 19.30 -9.59
CA GLY A 5 -10.44 17.90 -9.30
C GLY A 5 -11.26 16.94 -10.16
N TYR A 6 -12.54 17.24 -10.43
CA TYR A 6 -13.36 16.42 -11.34
C TYR A 6 -12.83 16.47 -12.77
N LYS A 7 -12.42 17.64 -13.25
CA LYS A 7 -11.79 17.80 -14.57
C LYS A 7 -10.50 16.99 -14.67
N GLU A 8 -9.64 17.07 -13.66
CA GLU A 8 -8.40 16.30 -13.60
C GLU A 8 -8.65 14.78 -13.55
N LEU A 9 -9.60 14.34 -12.73
CA LEU A 9 -10.01 12.94 -12.67
C LEU A 9 -10.49 12.48 -14.05
N LYS A 10 -11.33 13.26 -14.73
CA LYS A 10 -11.81 12.95 -16.08
C LYS A 10 -10.66 12.83 -17.08
N GLU A 11 -9.72 13.78 -17.11
CA GLU A 11 -8.59 13.74 -18.05
C GLU A 11 -7.73 12.47 -17.85
N ILE A 12 -7.44 12.10 -16.60
CA ILE A 12 -6.71 10.87 -16.29
C ILE A 12 -7.54 9.63 -16.67
N THR A 13 -8.85 9.66 -16.42
CA THR A 13 -9.77 8.56 -16.74
C THR A 13 -9.90 8.35 -18.24
N ASP A 14 -9.94 9.42 -19.04
CA ASP A 14 -9.95 9.33 -20.51
C ASP A 14 -8.67 8.66 -21.02
N TYR A 15 -7.50 8.94 -20.39
CA TYR A 15 -6.24 8.29 -20.72
C TYR A 15 -6.24 6.81 -20.34
N LEU A 16 -6.61 6.49 -19.10
CA LEU A 16 -6.62 5.12 -18.56
C LEU A 16 -7.60 4.20 -19.28
N GLN A 17 -8.56 4.74 -20.05
CA GLN A 17 -9.49 3.94 -20.83
C GLN A 17 -9.08 3.73 -22.27
N ASN A 18 -8.02 4.40 -22.75
CA ASN A 18 -7.56 4.26 -24.12
C ASN A 18 -6.54 3.11 -24.20
N PRO A 19 -6.89 1.93 -24.77
CA PRO A 19 -5.98 0.80 -24.83
C PRO A 19 -4.69 1.11 -25.60
N GLU A 20 -4.75 1.96 -26.63
CA GLU A 20 -3.57 2.36 -27.40
C GLU A 20 -2.60 3.23 -26.58
N GLN A 21 -3.10 3.91 -25.54
CA GLN A 21 -2.26 4.67 -24.62
C GLN A 21 -1.73 3.77 -23.50
N VAL A 22 -2.62 3.02 -22.84
CA VAL A 22 -2.26 2.13 -21.73
C VAL A 22 -1.22 1.09 -22.14
N PHE A 23 -1.38 0.44 -23.30
CA PHE A 23 -0.46 -0.61 -23.76
C PHE A 23 0.77 -0.12 -24.50
N LYS A 24 1.01 1.21 -24.58
CA LYS A 24 2.36 1.72 -24.93
C LYS A 24 3.37 1.45 -23.83
N GLU A 25 2.91 1.27 -22.61
CA GLU A 25 3.73 1.11 -21.41
C GLU A 25 3.92 -0.37 -21.12
N GLU A 26 5.18 -0.84 -21.10
CA GLU A 26 5.50 -2.25 -20.83
C GLU A 26 4.96 -2.71 -19.46
N LYS A 27 4.94 -1.81 -18.47
CA LYS A 27 4.37 -2.10 -17.14
C LYS A 27 2.89 -2.44 -17.20
N ALA A 28 2.12 -1.95 -18.18
CA ALA A 28 0.70 -2.28 -18.31
C ALA A 28 0.46 -3.66 -18.96
N ALA A 29 1.49 -4.30 -19.50
CA ALA A 29 1.41 -5.61 -20.15
C ALA A 29 1.63 -6.78 -19.16
N ASN A 30 1.23 -6.62 -17.90
CA ASN A 30 1.28 -7.68 -16.90
C ASN A 30 0.08 -7.61 -15.93
N ILE A 31 -0.14 -8.68 -15.18
CA ILE A 31 -1.28 -8.85 -14.26
C ILE A 31 -1.08 -8.24 -12.86
N ALA A 32 0.06 -7.61 -12.57
CA ALA A 32 0.39 -7.16 -11.23
C ALA A 32 -0.64 -6.15 -10.68
N LEU A 33 -1.03 -6.33 -9.41
CA LEU A 33 -2.01 -5.48 -8.73
C LEU A 33 -1.53 -4.04 -8.59
N HIS A 34 -0.26 -3.87 -8.22
CA HIS A 34 0.29 -2.56 -7.87
C HIS A 34 1.09 -1.92 -9.00
N SER A 35 1.71 -2.75 -9.84
CA SER A 35 2.64 -2.36 -10.91
C SER A 35 2.18 -2.78 -12.32
N GLY A 36 0.90 -3.14 -12.48
CA GLY A 36 0.37 -3.70 -13.72
C GLY A 36 -1.07 -3.30 -14.05
N LEU A 37 -1.67 -4.02 -15.01
CA LEU A 37 -3.01 -3.75 -15.54
C LEU A 37 -4.10 -3.88 -14.47
N SER A 38 -3.92 -4.79 -13.50
CA SER A 38 -4.85 -4.97 -12.38
C SER A 38 -5.02 -3.69 -11.55
N GLY A 39 -3.96 -2.90 -11.40
CA GLY A 39 -4.01 -1.58 -10.75
C GLY A 39 -4.83 -0.55 -11.54
N VAL A 40 -4.78 -0.61 -12.87
CA VAL A 40 -5.62 0.22 -13.75
C VAL A 40 -7.08 -0.20 -13.65
N ILE A 41 -7.35 -1.51 -13.71
CA ILE A 41 -8.72 -2.07 -13.62
C ILE A 41 -9.39 -1.63 -12.31
N ILE A 42 -8.73 -1.84 -11.17
CA ILE A 42 -9.33 -1.49 -9.87
C ILE A 42 -9.56 0.02 -9.74
N THR A 43 -8.69 0.83 -10.33
CA THR A 43 -8.85 2.29 -10.37
C THR A 43 -10.09 2.68 -11.17
N LEU A 44 -10.24 2.17 -12.40
CA LEU A 44 -11.40 2.42 -13.26
C LEU A 44 -12.71 1.93 -12.62
N VAL A 45 -12.69 0.78 -11.94
CA VAL A 45 -13.85 0.27 -11.20
C VAL A 45 -14.28 1.23 -10.09
N ASN A 46 -13.35 1.76 -9.29
CA ASN A 46 -13.69 2.71 -8.23
C ASN A 46 -14.21 4.04 -8.80
N ILE A 47 -13.62 4.53 -9.89
CA ILE A 47 -14.10 5.73 -10.58
C ILE A 47 -15.51 5.50 -11.09
N ARG A 48 -15.78 4.38 -11.77
CA ARG A 48 -17.09 4.02 -12.30
C ARG A 48 -18.15 3.91 -11.22
N LYS A 49 -17.81 3.31 -10.06
CA LYS A 49 -18.74 3.19 -8.93
C LYS A 49 -19.23 4.56 -8.44
N LYS A 50 -18.39 5.61 -8.54
CA LYS A 50 -18.75 6.96 -8.12
C LYS A 50 -19.32 7.83 -9.25
N PHE A 51 -18.73 7.72 -10.43
CA PHE A 51 -19.00 8.51 -11.62
C PHE A 51 -19.17 7.57 -12.82
N PRO A 52 -20.32 6.88 -12.94
CA PRO A 52 -20.54 5.89 -13.98
C PRO A 52 -20.42 6.43 -15.40
N GLU A 53 -20.61 7.74 -15.57
CA GLU A 53 -20.50 8.45 -16.84
C GLU A 53 -19.05 8.64 -17.32
N LEU A 54 -18.06 8.52 -16.42
CA LEU A 54 -16.66 8.71 -16.77
C LEU A 54 -16.02 7.45 -17.34
N VAL A 55 -16.57 6.27 -17.04
CA VAL A 55 -15.94 4.99 -17.40
C VAL A 55 -16.88 4.11 -18.20
N ASP A 56 -16.49 3.75 -19.40
CA ASP A 56 -17.16 2.74 -20.23
C ASP A 56 -16.97 1.34 -19.61
N PRO A 57 -18.06 0.62 -19.25
CA PRO A 57 -17.96 -0.73 -18.71
C PRO A 57 -17.30 -1.73 -19.67
N ASP A 58 -17.38 -1.52 -20.98
CA ASP A 58 -16.76 -2.41 -21.96
C ASP A 58 -15.23 -2.36 -21.89
N ILE A 59 -14.64 -1.23 -21.51
CA ILE A 59 -13.19 -1.12 -21.30
C ILE A 59 -12.74 -1.93 -20.09
N ILE A 60 -13.51 -1.92 -19.00
CA ILE A 60 -13.22 -2.77 -17.83
C ILE A 60 -13.27 -4.25 -18.23
N ARG A 61 -14.31 -4.66 -18.96
CA ARG A 61 -14.43 -6.04 -19.49
C ARG A 61 -13.26 -6.40 -20.40
N GLN A 62 -12.86 -5.50 -21.29
CA GLN A 62 -11.73 -5.69 -22.20
C GLN A 62 -10.42 -5.87 -21.43
N TYR A 63 -10.14 -5.07 -20.40
CA TYR A 63 -8.91 -5.19 -19.62
C TYR A 63 -8.89 -6.44 -18.75
N ILE A 64 -10.04 -6.84 -18.18
CA ILE A 64 -10.17 -8.13 -17.50
C ILE A 64 -9.91 -9.27 -18.48
N ALA A 65 -10.49 -9.26 -19.68
CA ALA A 65 -10.18 -10.26 -20.70
C ALA A 65 -8.69 -10.28 -21.06
N LYS A 66 -8.06 -9.11 -21.16
CA LYS A 66 -6.63 -9.01 -21.46
C LYS A 66 -5.74 -9.60 -20.36
N THR A 67 -6.13 -9.53 -19.08
CA THR A 67 -5.37 -10.21 -18.02
C THR A 67 -5.40 -11.73 -18.17
N TYR A 68 -6.49 -12.31 -18.71
CA TYR A 68 -6.52 -13.75 -19.04
C TYR A 68 -5.61 -14.10 -20.20
N ASP A 69 -5.58 -13.29 -21.25
CA ASP A 69 -4.65 -13.51 -22.37
C ASP A 69 -3.20 -13.52 -21.85
N ILE A 70 -2.83 -12.51 -21.04
CA ILE A 70 -1.51 -12.43 -20.41
C ILE A 70 -1.22 -13.67 -19.54
N LEU A 71 -2.21 -14.11 -18.75
CA LEU A 71 -2.07 -15.29 -17.91
C LEU A 71 -1.83 -16.55 -18.75
N SER A 72 -2.54 -16.70 -19.87
CA SER A 72 -2.43 -17.86 -20.76
C SER A 72 -1.15 -17.88 -21.60
N GLU A 73 -0.56 -16.72 -21.86
CA GLU A 73 0.64 -16.57 -22.70
C GLU A 73 1.95 -16.58 -21.90
N SER A 74 1.90 -16.40 -20.58
CA SER A 74 3.12 -16.33 -19.76
C SER A 74 3.55 -17.70 -19.24
N GLU A 75 4.86 -17.92 -19.22
CA GLU A 75 5.46 -19.19 -18.79
C GLU A 75 5.72 -19.26 -17.27
N ALA A 76 5.76 -18.11 -16.59
CA ALA A 76 6.04 -18.02 -15.16
C ALA A 76 5.41 -16.76 -14.56
N PHE A 77 5.05 -16.86 -13.27
CA PHE A 77 4.54 -15.73 -12.50
C PHE A 77 5.23 -15.65 -11.14
N TYR A 78 5.34 -14.43 -10.62
CA TYR A 78 5.70 -14.22 -9.23
C TYR A 78 4.47 -14.48 -8.34
N PRO A 79 4.61 -15.13 -7.17
CA PRO A 79 3.48 -15.40 -6.27
C PRO A 79 3.02 -14.18 -5.46
N SER A 80 3.78 -13.07 -5.51
CA SER A 80 3.63 -11.89 -4.65
C SER A 80 2.27 -11.18 -4.73
N PHE A 81 1.92 -10.44 -3.66
CA PHE A 81 0.74 -9.58 -3.63
C PHE A 81 0.88 -8.34 -4.52
N CYS A 82 2.07 -7.73 -4.55
CA CYS A 82 2.31 -6.51 -5.33
C CYS A 82 2.41 -6.78 -6.83
N GLY A 83 3.28 -7.73 -7.20
CA GLY A 83 3.72 -7.97 -8.58
C GLY A 83 3.14 -9.21 -9.24
N GLY A 84 2.25 -9.96 -8.56
CA GLY A 84 2.07 -11.38 -8.84
C GLY A 84 0.66 -11.93 -8.71
N LEU A 85 0.59 -13.27 -8.69
CA LEU A 85 -0.66 -14.02 -8.69
C LEU A 85 -1.55 -13.74 -7.48
N ALA A 86 -0.97 -13.57 -6.27
CA ALA A 86 -1.78 -13.27 -5.08
C ALA A 86 -2.53 -11.94 -5.23
N GLY A 87 -1.88 -10.90 -5.76
CA GLY A 87 -2.53 -9.61 -6.02
C GLY A 87 -3.60 -9.68 -7.10
N TYR A 88 -3.32 -10.44 -8.16
CA TYR A 88 -4.28 -10.67 -9.24
C TYR A 88 -5.51 -11.45 -8.75
N ALA A 89 -5.31 -12.54 -8.02
CA ALA A 89 -6.41 -13.31 -7.44
C ALA A 89 -7.20 -12.48 -6.42
N TYR A 90 -6.52 -11.64 -5.63
CA TYR A 90 -7.17 -10.67 -4.74
C TYR A 90 -8.06 -9.69 -5.53
N LEU A 91 -7.59 -9.15 -6.66
CA LEU A 91 -8.42 -8.33 -7.54
C LEU A 91 -9.66 -9.10 -8.01
N LEU A 92 -9.50 -10.30 -8.55
CA LEU A 92 -10.63 -11.11 -9.04
C LEU A 92 -11.65 -11.38 -7.94
N HIS A 93 -11.19 -11.65 -6.72
CA HIS A 93 -12.05 -11.78 -5.55
C HIS A 93 -12.87 -10.50 -5.30
N LEU A 94 -12.21 -9.33 -5.25
CA LEU A 94 -12.90 -8.05 -5.09
C LEU A 94 -13.91 -7.75 -6.21
N LEU A 95 -13.55 -8.03 -7.47
CA LEU A 95 -14.45 -7.81 -8.61
C LEU A 95 -15.66 -8.74 -8.58
N LYS A 96 -15.50 -9.97 -8.07
CA LYS A 96 -16.58 -10.92 -7.84
C LYS A 96 -17.52 -10.45 -6.73
N GLU A 97 -16.99 -10.01 -5.58
CA GLU A 97 -17.80 -9.45 -4.49
C GLU A 97 -18.65 -8.27 -4.95
N GLU A 98 -18.08 -7.45 -5.84
CA GLU A 98 -18.69 -6.24 -6.37
C GLU A 98 -19.59 -6.46 -7.59
N GLN A 99 -19.77 -7.73 -8.01
CA GLN A 99 -20.59 -8.11 -9.17
C GLN A 99 -20.16 -7.41 -10.47
N VAL A 100 -18.88 -7.04 -10.58
CA VAL A 100 -18.26 -6.47 -11.79
C VAL A 100 -17.75 -7.57 -12.71
N LEU A 101 -17.36 -8.70 -12.13
CA LEU A 101 -16.79 -9.83 -12.84
C LEU A 101 -17.90 -10.64 -13.54
N GLU A 102 -17.88 -10.68 -14.87
CA GLU A 102 -18.80 -11.46 -15.69
C GLU A 102 -18.15 -12.81 -16.08
N GLY A 103 -18.75 -13.92 -15.68
CA GLY A 103 -18.26 -15.27 -15.98
C GLY A 103 -17.87 -16.06 -14.73
N ASP A 104 -17.55 -17.34 -14.95
CA ASP A 104 -17.06 -18.21 -13.89
C ASP A 104 -15.53 -18.31 -13.97
N TYR A 105 -14.87 -17.81 -12.94
CA TYR A 105 -13.42 -17.79 -12.81
C TYR A 105 -12.94 -18.72 -11.68
N SER A 106 -13.80 -19.63 -11.23
CA SER A 106 -13.48 -20.57 -10.16
C SER A 106 -12.33 -21.50 -10.54
N GLU A 107 -12.27 -21.99 -11.78
CA GLU A 107 -11.17 -22.85 -12.25
C GLU A 107 -9.83 -22.11 -12.24
N VAL A 108 -9.79 -20.89 -12.77
CA VAL A 108 -8.57 -20.06 -12.76
C VAL A 108 -8.13 -19.74 -11.34
N LEU A 109 -9.06 -19.38 -10.46
CA LEU A 109 -8.75 -19.13 -9.05
C LEU A 109 -8.25 -20.38 -8.33
N ALA A 110 -8.78 -21.57 -8.66
CA ALA A 110 -8.31 -22.82 -8.08
C ALA A 110 -6.87 -23.15 -8.51
N GLU A 111 -6.53 -22.96 -9.79
CA GLU A 111 -5.15 -23.14 -10.29
C GLU A 111 -4.18 -22.15 -9.62
N ILE A 112 -4.59 -20.88 -9.49
CA ILE A 112 -3.79 -19.88 -8.77
C ILE A 112 -3.62 -20.29 -7.29
N ASP A 113 -4.68 -20.75 -6.63
CA ASP A 113 -4.66 -21.17 -5.24
C ASP A 113 -3.67 -22.31 -4.98
N GLU A 114 -3.56 -23.29 -5.90
CA GLU A 114 -2.59 -24.38 -5.82
C GLU A 114 -1.15 -23.86 -5.91
N ILE A 115 -0.86 -22.97 -6.87
CA ILE A 115 0.46 -22.35 -7.02
C ILE A 115 0.83 -21.53 -5.78
N LEU A 116 -0.13 -20.77 -5.24
CA LEU A 116 0.10 -19.94 -4.07
C LEU A 116 0.30 -20.75 -2.80
N ASP A 117 -0.37 -21.90 -2.63
CA ASP A 117 -0.13 -22.79 -1.49
C ASP A 117 1.32 -23.34 -1.52
N GLU A 118 1.84 -23.73 -2.69
CA GLU A 118 3.25 -24.18 -2.83
C GLU A 118 4.24 -23.06 -2.46
N HIS A 119 4.05 -21.86 -3.01
CA HIS A 119 4.94 -20.74 -2.75
C HIS A 119 4.82 -20.19 -1.33
N PHE A 120 3.65 -20.36 -0.70
CA PHE A 120 3.46 -19.99 0.70
C PHE A 120 4.38 -20.80 1.60
N GLU A 121 4.44 -22.13 1.43
CA GLU A 121 5.34 -22.98 2.20
C GLU A 121 6.82 -22.62 1.97
N ILE A 122 7.21 -22.38 0.71
CA ILE A 122 8.57 -21.93 0.36
C ILE A 122 8.92 -20.63 1.10
N ASN A 123 8.04 -19.62 1.05
CA ASN A 123 8.27 -18.35 1.73
C ASN A 123 8.36 -18.50 3.25
N LEU A 124 7.58 -19.40 3.85
CA LEU A 124 7.69 -19.69 5.28
C LEU A 124 9.04 -20.35 5.62
N GLU A 125 9.51 -21.30 4.82
CA GLU A 125 10.81 -21.97 4.99
C GLU A 125 11.96 -20.98 4.86
N GLU A 126 11.92 -20.08 3.87
CA GLU A 126 12.95 -19.07 3.62
C GLU A 126 12.88 -17.84 4.54
N GLU A 127 11.85 -17.75 5.40
CA GLU A 127 11.57 -16.59 6.27
C GLU A 127 11.33 -15.29 5.49
N ASP A 128 10.91 -15.39 4.23
CA ASP A 128 10.46 -14.24 3.45
C ASP A 128 9.02 -13.88 3.87
N ILE A 129 8.93 -13.01 4.87
CA ILE A 129 7.66 -12.53 5.41
C ILE A 129 7.20 -11.20 4.82
N ASP A 130 7.80 -10.68 3.75
CA ASP A 130 7.43 -9.36 3.20
C ASP A 130 5.93 -9.27 2.85
N ILE A 131 5.29 -8.13 3.15
CA ILE A 131 3.83 -7.97 2.93
C ILE A 131 3.46 -7.74 1.47
N LEU A 132 4.39 -7.25 0.65
CA LEU A 132 4.19 -7.05 -0.78
C LEU A 132 4.65 -8.27 -1.59
N HIS A 133 5.71 -8.94 -1.15
CA HIS A 133 6.43 -9.94 -1.94
C HIS A 133 6.50 -11.33 -1.32
N GLY A 134 6.42 -11.45 0.00
CA GLY A 134 6.59 -12.69 0.75
C GLY A 134 5.29 -13.27 1.29
N ALA A 135 5.42 -14.14 2.31
CA ALA A 135 4.32 -14.93 2.88
C ALA A 135 3.16 -14.07 3.42
N MET A 136 3.43 -12.88 3.97
CA MET A 136 2.36 -12.00 4.47
C MET A 136 1.45 -11.51 3.35
N GLY A 137 2.00 -11.22 2.16
CA GLY A 137 1.20 -10.83 1.00
C GLY A 137 0.24 -11.94 0.55
N LEU A 138 0.71 -13.19 0.52
CA LEU A 138 -0.15 -14.36 0.25
C LEU A 138 -1.18 -14.54 1.37
N GLY A 139 -0.76 -14.36 2.63
CA GLY A 139 -1.62 -14.40 3.80
C GLY A 139 -2.79 -13.41 3.74
N LEU A 140 -2.58 -12.20 3.23
CA LEU A 140 -3.66 -11.22 3.03
C LEU A 140 -4.73 -11.72 2.05
N TYR A 141 -4.32 -12.37 0.97
CA TYR A 141 -5.26 -13.01 0.04
C TYR A 141 -6.00 -14.19 0.71
N PHE A 142 -5.27 -15.03 1.44
CA PHE A 142 -5.83 -16.18 2.16
C PHE A 142 -6.83 -15.83 3.25
N ILE A 143 -6.71 -14.64 3.86
CA ILE A 143 -7.71 -14.12 4.80
C ILE A 143 -9.07 -13.94 4.10
N GLU A 144 -9.10 -13.34 2.91
CA GLU A 144 -10.35 -13.07 2.19
C GLU A 144 -10.96 -14.34 1.57
N THR A 145 -10.14 -15.33 1.21
CA THR A 145 -10.62 -16.61 0.67
C THR A 145 -10.94 -17.65 1.75
N GLY A 146 -10.75 -17.33 3.03
CA GLY A 146 -11.11 -18.20 4.15
C GLY A 146 -10.13 -19.36 4.39
N LYS A 147 -8.91 -19.29 3.85
CA LYS A 147 -7.81 -20.25 4.07
C LYS A 147 -7.18 -20.06 5.47
N LYS A 148 -8.00 -20.24 6.51
CA LYS A 148 -7.65 -19.93 7.90
C LYS A 148 -6.43 -20.70 8.41
N GLN A 149 -6.23 -21.96 8.01
CA GLN A 149 -5.11 -22.78 8.50
C GLN A 149 -3.75 -22.23 8.04
N GLN A 150 -3.64 -21.80 6.78
CA GLN A 150 -2.44 -21.16 6.25
C GLN A 150 -2.14 -19.86 7.00
N VAL A 151 -3.14 -19.00 7.19
CA VAL A 151 -2.98 -17.75 7.94
C VAL A 151 -2.56 -18.02 9.39
N GLU A 152 -3.13 -19.06 10.02
CA GLU A 152 -2.73 -19.50 11.35
C GLU A 152 -1.28 -20.01 11.40
N ALA A 153 -0.81 -20.73 10.38
CA ALA A 153 0.59 -21.18 10.28
C ALA A 153 1.56 -20.01 10.10
N LEU A 154 1.19 -19.00 9.32
CA LEU A 154 1.97 -17.77 9.19
C LEU A 154 2.07 -17.02 10.52
N VAL A 155 0.98 -16.91 11.29
CA VAL A 155 1.02 -16.29 12.63
C VAL A 155 1.99 -17.05 13.55
N ASP A 156 1.98 -18.38 13.53
CA ASP A 156 2.94 -19.19 14.31
C ASP A 156 4.37 -18.97 13.84
N ARG A 157 4.59 -18.90 12.52
CA ARG A 157 5.91 -18.64 11.95
C ARG A 157 6.43 -17.28 12.39
N LEU A 158 5.60 -16.23 12.28
CA LEU A 158 5.91 -14.88 12.76
C LEU A 158 6.25 -14.89 14.25
N ALA A 159 5.50 -15.63 15.08
CA ALA A 159 5.79 -15.76 16.50
C ALA A 159 7.14 -16.46 16.76
N GLY A 160 7.47 -17.49 15.98
CA GLY A 160 8.68 -18.29 16.12
C GLY A 160 9.96 -17.57 15.71
N ILE A 161 9.90 -16.69 14.71
CA ILE A 161 11.06 -15.94 14.21
C ILE A 161 11.20 -14.53 14.81
N ALA A 162 10.20 -14.08 15.58
CA ALA A 162 10.24 -12.79 16.27
C ALA A 162 11.44 -12.70 17.23
N GLN A 163 12.23 -11.65 17.10
CA GLN A 163 13.29 -11.32 18.05
C GLN A 163 12.63 -10.68 19.28
N ARG A 164 12.85 -11.24 20.47
CA ARG A 164 12.19 -10.80 21.71
C ARG A 164 13.19 -10.19 22.69
N GLU A 165 12.83 -9.01 23.23
CA GLU A 165 13.62 -8.26 24.20
C GLU A 165 12.71 -7.74 25.33
N GLY A 166 12.52 -8.54 26.38
CA GLY A 166 11.58 -8.22 27.45
C GLY A 166 10.14 -8.29 26.94
N ASP A 167 9.41 -7.18 27.02
CA ASP A 167 8.03 -7.02 26.54
C ASP A 167 7.94 -6.50 25.10
N GLN A 168 9.06 -6.56 24.36
CA GLN A 168 9.18 -6.07 22.98
C GLN A 168 9.42 -7.21 22.01
N CYS A 169 8.95 -7.05 20.77
CA CYS A 169 9.40 -7.90 19.68
C CYS A 169 9.55 -7.14 18.36
N TYR A 170 10.44 -7.65 17.50
CA TYR A 170 10.63 -7.17 16.14
C TYR A 170 11.06 -8.30 15.21
N TRP A 171 10.95 -8.07 13.91
CA TRP A 171 11.38 -8.96 12.84
C TRP A 171 12.55 -8.32 12.08
N LYS A 172 13.46 -9.18 11.61
CA LYS A 172 14.63 -8.78 10.84
C LYS A 172 14.39 -9.12 9.39
N THR A 173 14.88 -8.26 8.50
CA THR A 173 14.82 -8.45 7.05
C THR A 173 16.23 -8.56 6.52
N PHE A 174 16.52 -9.58 5.72
CA PHE A 174 17.80 -9.65 5.01
C PHE A 174 17.75 -8.76 3.77
N ASP A 175 18.69 -7.82 3.64
CA ASP A 175 18.79 -6.99 2.44
C ASP A 175 19.57 -7.73 1.35
N HIS A 176 18.83 -8.34 0.43
CA HIS A 176 19.40 -9.12 -0.67
C HIS A 176 20.17 -8.28 -1.70
N TYR A 177 20.01 -6.96 -1.73
CA TYR A 177 20.45 -6.12 -2.84
C TYR A 177 21.59 -5.16 -2.48
N LYS A 178 21.42 -4.33 -1.44
CA LYS A 178 22.37 -3.23 -1.18
C LYS A 178 23.47 -3.65 -0.22
N THR A 179 23.10 -4.17 0.94
CA THR A 179 24.06 -4.40 2.03
C THR A 179 24.43 -5.86 2.24
N ARG A 180 23.60 -6.82 1.78
CA ARG A 180 23.80 -8.26 2.05
C ARG A 180 23.91 -8.58 3.54
N LYS A 181 23.16 -7.83 4.36
CA LYS A 181 23.11 -7.94 5.82
C LYS A 181 21.67 -7.87 6.32
N TYR A 182 21.45 -8.30 7.56
CA TYR A 182 20.18 -8.09 8.25
C TYR A 182 20.01 -6.63 8.70
N LYS A 183 18.77 -6.16 8.61
CA LYS A 183 18.30 -4.88 9.12
C LYS A 183 16.99 -5.07 9.86
N ILE A 184 16.69 -4.14 10.75
CA ILE A 184 15.35 -3.94 11.30
C ILE A 184 14.68 -2.88 10.43
N ASP A 185 13.74 -3.30 9.60
CA ASP A 185 13.00 -2.41 8.71
C ASP A 185 11.73 -1.90 9.41
N PHE A 186 11.53 -0.59 9.48
CA PHE A 186 10.39 0.01 10.17
C PHE A 186 9.18 0.23 9.25
N GLY A 187 9.36 0.10 7.93
CA GLY A 187 8.38 0.49 6.93
C GLY A 187 7.10 -0.36 6.92
N LEU A 188 6.05 0.20 6.33
CA LEU A 188 4.80 -0.52 6.06
C LEU A 188 4.99 -1.49 4.88
N ALA A 189 5.67 -1.05 3.82
CA ALA A 189 5.81 -1.84 2.60
C ALA A 189 6.69 -3.09 2.76
N HIS A 190 7.70 -3.04 3.62
CA HIS A 190 8.76 -4.08 3.69
C HIS A 190 9.25 -4.41 5.10
N GLY A 191 8.56 -3.92 6.13
CA GLY A 191 9.07 -3.93 7.49
C GLY A 191 8.05 -4.27 8.55
N ASN A 192 8.41 -3.93 9.78
CA ASN A 192 7.69 -4.28 10.99
C ASN A 192 6.30 -3.62 11.05
N ALA A 193 6.09 -2.45 10.43
CA ALA A 193 4.75 -1.88 10.33
C ALA A 193 3.86 -2.69 9.37
N GLY A 194 4.42 -3.34 8.35
CA GLY A 194 3.71 -4.34 7.55
C GLY A 194 3.25 -5.52 8.40
N VAL A 195 4.12 -6.02 9.31
CA VAL A 195 3.75 -7.07 10.25
C VAL A 195 2.63 -6.61 11.20
N GLN A 196 2.72 -5.39 11.74
CA GLN A 196 1.67 -4.81 12.58
C GLN A 196 0.32 -4.74 11.86
N TYR A 197 0.32 -4.34 10.58
CA TYR A 197 -0.88 -4.31 9.76
C TYR A 197 -1.48 -5.71 9.60
N PHE A 198 -0.66 -6.69 9.23
CA PHE A 198 -1.11 -8.08 9.03
C PHE A 198 -1.68 -8.70 10.32
N LEU A 199 -1.01 -8.51 11.46
CA LEU A 199 -1.50 -8.98 12.76
C LEU A 199 -2.83 -8.32 13.13
N GLY A 200 -2.97 -7.00 12.90
CA GLY A 200 -4.23 -6.29 13.10
C GLY A 200 -5.37 -6.82 12.21
N LYS A 201 -5.09 -7.12 10.94
CA LYS A 201 -6.02 -7.80 10.03
C LYS A 201 -6.43 -9.17 10.59
N CYS A 202 -5.50 -9.98 11.10
CA CYS A 202 -5.81 -11.27 11.72
C CYS A 202 -6.71 -11.12 12.94
N ILE A 203 -6.48 -10.11 13.79
CA ILE A 203 -7.36 -9.82 14.94
C ILE A 203 -8.76 -9.45 14.46
N TYR A 204 -8.87 -8.59 13.44
CA TYR A 204 -10.15 -8.16 12.86
C TYR A 204 -10.98 -9.35 12.34
N HIS A 205 -10.34 -10.33 11.71
CA HIS A 205 -10.99 -11.56 11.23
C HIS A 205 -11.04 -12.70 12.28
N ASN A 206 -10.67 -12.43 13.54
CA ASN A 206 -10.65 -13.42 14.62
C ASN A 206 -9.83 -14.70 14.31
N ILE A 207 -8.65 -14.51 13.71
CA ILE A 207 -7.67 -15.55 13.41
C ILE A 207 -6.53 -15.44 14.42
N LYS A 208 -6.38 -16.47 15.28
CA LYS A 208 -5.40 -16.49 16.38
C LYS A 208 -5.34 -15.17 17.18
N ALA A 209 -6.51 -14.58 17.44
CA ALA A 209 -6.63 -13.22 17.95
C ALA A 209 -5.76 -12.96 19.19
N ASP A 210 -5.71 -13.87 20.16
CA ASP A 210 -4.90 -13.69 21.37
C ASP A 210 -3.39 -13.68 21.09
N ALA A 211 -2.90 -14.56 20.22
CA ALA A 211 -1.49 -14.58 19.83
C ALA A 211 -1.14 -13.33 19.00
N CYS A 212 -2.01 -12.92 18.08
CA CYS A 212 -1.84 -11.70 17.30
C CYS A 212 -1.83 -10.45 18.18
N LYS A 213 -2.70 -10.39 19.20
CA LYS A 213 -2.73 -9.29 20.19
C LYS A 213 -1.43 -9.21 20.99
N GLU A 214 -0.90 -10.34 21.43
CA GLU A 214 0.38 -10.40 22.14
C GLU A 214 1.53 -9.88 21.28
N LEU A 215 1.69 -10.42 20.07
CA LEU A 215 2.73 -10.00 19.13
C LEU A 215 2.60 -8.52 18.74
N LEU A 216 1.37 -8.07 18.46
CA LEU A 216 1.12 -6.69 18.09
C LEU A 216 1.45 -5.74 19.24
N GLN A 217 1.06 -6.06 20.47
CA GLN A 217 1.41 -5.28 21.66
C GLN A 217 2.93 -5.20 21.87
N ALA A 218 3.63 -6.34 21.73
CA ALA A 218 5.08 -6.38 21.87
C ALA A 218 5.80 -5.60 20.74
N SER A 219 5.27 -5.63 19.51
CA SER A 219 5.78 -4.82 18.41
C SER A 219 5.53 -3.31 18.62
N LEU A 220 4.37 -2.92 19.14
CA LEU A 220 4.10 -1.52 19.49
C LEU A 220 5.06 -1.02 20.58
N ASN A 221 5.37 -1.87 21.57
CA ASN A 221 6.38 -1.55 22.60
C ASN A 221 7.78 -1.35 22.00
N PHE A 222 8.17 -2.17 21.02
CA PHE A 222 9.42 -2.00 20.29
C PHE A 222 9.50 -0.62 19.61
N TYR A 223 8.44 -0.19 18.90
CA TYR A 223 8.42 1.14 18.28
C TYR A 223 8.50 2.26 19.32
N LYS A 224 7.72 2.15 20.41
CA LYS A 224 7.73 3.13 21.50
C LYS A 224 9.14 3.33 22.09
N ASN A 225 9.88 2.25 22.31
CA ASN A 225 11.22 2.31 22.88
C ASN A 225 12.31 2.72 21.87
N ASN A 226 12.00 2.72 20.57
CA ASN A 226 12.88 3.18 19.49
C ASN A 226 12.41 4.51 18.88
N THR A 227 11.53 5.24 19.59
CA THR A 227 11.07 6.56 19.14
C THR A 227 12.19 7.59 19.25
N GLN A 228 12.45 8.30 18.16
CA GLN A 228 13.43 9.36 18.06
C GLN A 228 12.92 10.67 18.69
N ASN A 229 13.84 11.56 19.06
CA ASN A 229 13.47 12.92 19.48
C ASN A 229 12.99 13.73 18.26
N HIS A 230 11.68 13.78 18.06
CA HIS A 230 11.04 14.50 16.96
C HIS A 230 11.47 15.98 16.86
N ASN A 231 11.70 16.67 17.99
CA ASN A 231 12.13 18.07 17.97
C ASN A 231 13.53 18.27 17.36
N ALA A 232 14.38 17.23 17.41
CA ALA A 232 15.72 17.27 16.84
C ALA A 232 15.76 16.74 15.39
N ILE A 233 14.94 15.73 15.08
CA ILE A 233 15.06 14.93 13.84
C ILE A 233 13.91 15.17 12.85
N GLN A 234 12.81 15.76 13.30
CA GLN A 234 11.56 15.94 12.55
C GLN A 234 10.92 14.62 12.10
N SER A 235 11.30 13.50 12.73
CA SER A 235 10.69 12.19 12.52
C SER A 235 10.68 11.39 13.81
N TYR A 236 9.67 10.54 13.99
CA TYR A 236 9.56 9.65 15.15
C TYR A 236 10.31 8.33 14.92
N PHE A 237 10.38 7.84 13.69
CA PHE A 237 11.01 6.55 13.38
C PHE A 237 12.03 6.65 12.24
N PRO A 238 13.14 5.91 12.31
CA PRO A 238 14.07 5.77 11.20
C PRO A 238 13.43 4.92 10.09
N VAL A 239 14.08 4.85 8.92
CA VAL A 239 13.63 3.97 7.82
C VAL A 239 14.00 2.52 8.14
N HIS A 240 15.25 2.29 8.51
CA HIS A 240 15.77 1.00 8.94
C HIS A 240 16.99 1.18 9.84
N ILE A 241 17.26 0.19 10.68
CA ILE A 241 18.47 0.13 11.50
C ILE A 241 19.22 -1.15 11.12
N PRO A 242 20.50 -1.09 10.68
CA PRO A 242 21.31 -2.28 10.51
C PRO A 242 21.37 -3.09 11.81
N GLU A 243 21.22 -4.41 11.75
CA GLU A 243 21.13 -5.26 12.95
C GLU A 243 22.34 -5.07 13.88
N GLU A 244 23.55 -5.04 13.31
CA GLU A 244 24.79 -4.83 14.06
C GLU A 244 24.79 -3.50 14.84
N ASN A 245 24.30 -2.43 14.23
CA ASN A 245 24.18 -1.13 14.89
C ASN A 245 23.13 -1.13 16.01
N TYR A 246 22.02 -1.87 15.83
CA TYR A 246 21.00 -2.02 16.87
C TYR A 246 21.57 -2.74 18.11
N LEU A 247 22.23 -3.89 17.89
CA LEU A 247 22.81 -4.70 18.96
C LEU A 247 23.92 -3.96 19.72
N ASP A 248 24.80 -3.24 19.00
CA ASP A 248 25.88 -2.47 19.59
C ASP A 248 25.42 -1.10 20.16
N LYS A 249 24.15 -0.74 19.95
CA LYS A 249 23.58 0.57 20.32
C LYS A 249 24.35 1.75 19.72
N THR A 250 24.74 1.62 18.45
CA THR A 250 25.53 2.62 17.70
C THR A 250 24.77 3.27 16.55
N TYR A 251 23.46 3.00 16.41
CA TYR A 251 22.64 3.64 15.39
C TYR A 251 22.44 5.13 15.70
N ALA A 252 22.53 5.95 14.66
CA ALA A 252 22.33 7.39 14.77
C ALA A 252 20.88 7.75 14.39
N PRO A 253 20.31 8.80 14.99
CA PRO A 253 19.01 9.29 14.55
C PRO A 253 19.05 9.79 13.10
N GLU A 254 17.97 9.56 12.36
CA GLU A 254 17.81 10.00 10.98
C GLU A 254 16.38 10.49 10.70
N THR A 255 16.28 11.52 9.85
CA THR A 255 14.99 11.96 9.31
C THR A 255 14.51 10.93 8.30
N SER A 256 13.34 10.34 8.53
CA SER A 256 12.71 9.45 7.55
C SER A 256 11.90 10.24 6.54
N ARG A 257 11.66 9.70 5.35
CA ARG A 257 10.72 10.30 4.40
C ARG A 257 9.30 10.29 4.97
N MET A 258 8.38 11.09 4.44
CA MET A 258 6.95 10.93 4.76
C MET A 258 6.30 10.11 3.66
N ALA A 259 6.13 8.81 3.75
CA ALA A 259 5.48 8.07 2.65
C ALA A 259 4.56 6.97 3.17
N TRP A 260 3.77 6.41 2.25
CA TRP A 260 3.04 5.18 2.51
C TRP A 260 4.00 4.02 2.81
N CYS A 261 5.03 3.84 1.96
CA CYS A 261 5.93 2.69 2.08
C CYS A 261 6.86 2.78 3.29
N TYR A 262 7.38 3.97 3.61
CA TYR A 262 8.38 4.20 4.65
C TYR A 262 8.19 5.52 5.38
N GLY A 263 8.57 5.50 6.67
CA GLY A 263 8.59 6.64 7.56
C GLY A 263 7.28 6.88 8.28
N ASP A 264 7.23 8.00 9.01
CA ASP A 264 6.23 8.21 10.07
C ASP A 264 4.79 8.04 9.60
N LEU A 265 4.42 8.54 8.41
CA LEU A 265 3.03 8.52 7.97
C LEU A 265 2.48 7.08 7.80
N GLY A 266 3.19 6.22 7.06
CA GLY A 266 2.84 4.80 6.92
C GLY A 266 2.77 4.08 8.26
N ILE A 267 3.78 4.30 9.11
CA ILE A 267 3.90 3.64 10.42
C ILE A 267 2.75 4.07 11.35
N LEU A 268 2.59 5.37 11.57
CA LEU A 268 1.59 5.92 12.49
C LEU A 268 0.17 5.63 12.01
N TYR A 269 -0.06 5.61 10.69
CA TYR A 269 -1.37 5.25 10.15
C TYR A 269 -1.71 3.78 10.43
N THR A 270 -0.76 2.86 10.25
CA THR A 270 -0.97 1.46 10.65
C THR A 270 -1.19 1.30 12.15
N GLN A 271 -0.41 2.01 12.97
CA GLN A 271 -0.55 1.95 14.42
C GLN A 271 -1.88 2.55 14.90
N LEU A 272 -2.46 3.50 14.16
CA LEU A 272 -3.80 4.02 14.45
C LEU A 272 -4.86 2.92 14.35
N PHE A 273 -4.75 2.02 13.35
CA PHE A 273 -5.62 0.85 13.26
C PHE A 273 -5.36 -0.16 14.35
N ALA A 274 -4.08 -0.41 14.67
CA ALA A 274 -3.69 -1.29 15.75
C ALA A 274 -4.27 -0.83 17.09
N ALA A 275 -4.17 0.47 17.41
CA ALA A 275 -4.72 1.03 18.64
C ALA A 275 -6.26 0.92 18.68
N ASP A 276 -6.95 1.04 17.54
CA ASP A 276 -8.41 0.90 17.46
C ASP A 276 -8.85 -0.56 17.68
N ILE A 277 -8.23 -1.53 16.99
CA ILE A 277 -8.61 -2.95 17.11
C ILE A 277 -8.20 -3.57 18.45
N MET A 278 -7.20 -3.00 19.10
CA MET A 278 -6.73 -3.39 20.44
C MET A 278 -7.46 -2.69 21.59
N ASP A 279 -8.39 -1.77 21.29
CA ASP A 279 -9.09 -0.93 22.28
C ASP A 279 -8.13 -0.16 23.21
N MET A 280 -7.15 0.55 22.61
CA MET A 280 -6.11 1.32 23.31
C MET A 280 -6.31 2.83 23.12
N PRO A 281 -7.26 3.47 23.82
CA PRO A 281 -7.62 4.87 23.58
C PRO A 281 -6.48 5.87 23.86
N ASP A 282 -5.64 5.61 24.88
CA ASP A 282 -4.52 6.50 25.20
C ASP A 282 -3.45 6.49 24.10
N LEU A 283 -3.12 5.30 23.59
CA LEU A 283 -2.18 5.16 22.45
C LEU A 283 -2.77 5.79 21.19
N LYS A 284 -4.07 5.61 20.94
CA LYS A 284 -4.77 6.24 19.81
C LYS A 284 -4.65 7.77 19.87
N LEU A 285 -4.84 8.38 21.03
CA LEU A 285 -4.67 9.82 21.23
C LEU A 285 -3.22 10.28 21.03
N GLU A 286 -2.24 9.52 21.52
CA GLU A 286 -0.82 9.76 21.30
C GLU A 286 -0.47 9.77 19.80
N ILE A 287 -0.90 8.74 19.07
CA ILE A 287 -0.68 8.61 17.62
C ILE A 287 -1.32 9.77 16.84
N ILE A 288 -2.54 10.19 17.20
CA ILE A 288 -3.18 11.36 16.58
C ILE A 288 -2.34 12.62 16.81
N GLY A 289 -1.78 12.80 18.01
CA GLY A 289 -0.85 13.90 18.30
C GLY A 289 0.42 13.85 17.44
N GLN A 290 0.99 12.65 17.25
CA GLN A 290 2.16 12.44 16.38
C GLN A 290 1.82 12.72 14.91
N LEU A 291 0.67 12.25 14.42
CA LEU A 291 0.18 12.53 13.07
C LEU A 291 -0.04 14.03 12.81
N LYS A 292 -0.51 14.79 13.80
CA LYS A 292 -0.60 16.26 13.70
C LYS A 292 0.78 16.89 13.51
N GLN A 293 1.80 16.41 14.22
CA GLN A 293 3.19 16.86 13.98
C GLN A 293 3.69 16.47 12.58
N THR A 294 3.39 15.24 12.14
CA THR A 294 3.73 14.78 10.78
C THR A 294 3.07 15.66 9.71
N ALA A 295 1.81 16.07 9.89
CA ALA A 295 1.06 16.94 8.96
C ALA A 295 1.70 18.34 8.73
N GLN A 296 2.56 18.78 9.65
CA GLN A 296 3.28 20.07 9.56
C GLN A 296 4.53 20.00 8.67
N ARG A 297 5.03 18.79 8.34
CA ARG A 297 6.17 18.62 7.43
C ARG A 297 5.70 18.80 5.99
N ARG A 298 5.95 19.96 5.38
CA ARG A 298 5.43 20.33 4.05
C ARG A 298 6.48 20.74 3.02
N THR A 299 7.76 20.74 3.38
CA THR A 299 8.85 21.16 2.48
C THR A 299 9.56 19.95 1.89
N LYS A 300 10.28 20.14 0.78
CA LYS A 300 11.04 19.05 0.16
C LYS A 300 12.08 18.47 1.12
N GLU A 301 12.72 19.33 1.92
CA GLU A 301 13.77 18.96 2.87
C GLU A 301 13.26 18.03 3.97
N ASN A 302 12.04 18.28 4.47
CA ASN A 302 11.49 17.51 5.58
C ASN A 302 10.52 16.40 5.16
N THR A 303 10.21 16.27 3.87
CA THR A 303 9.34 15.19 3.36
C THR A 303 10.01 14.26 2.37
N MET A 304 11.06 14.74 1.68
CA MET A 304 11.81 14.02 0.65
C MET A 304 10.96 13.62 -0.57
N HIS A 305 9.94 14.42 -0.93
CA HIS A 305 9.12 14.19 -2.12
C HIS A 305 9.62 14.92 -3.35
N ASN A 306 9.41 14.28 -4.50
CA ASN A 306 9.72 14.84 -5.80
C ASN A 306 8.65 14.57 -6.87
N ASP A 307 7.68 13.69 -6.60
CA ASP A 307 6.76 13.16 -7.60
C ASP A 307 5.31 13.08 -7.09
N ALA A 308 4.40 12.79 -8.02
CA ALA A 308 2.98 12.67 -7.80
C ALA A 308 2.50 11.23 -7.52
N GLY A 309 3.37 10.21 -7.50
CA GLY A 309 3.00 8.80 -7.34
C GLY A 309 2.38 8.49 -5.97
N PHE A 310 1.75 7.32 -5.84
CA PHE A 310 1.08 6.93 -4.59
C PHE A 310 2.07 6.43 -3.53
N CYS A 311 2.91 5.46 -3.87
CA CYS A 311 3.76 4.73 -2.94
C CYS A 311 4.61 5.67 -2.08
N HIS A 312 5.07 6.76 -2.69
CA HIS A 312 5.94 7.70 -2.04
C HIS A 312 5.95 9.13 -2.60
N GLY A 313 4.91 9.48 -3.35
CA GLY A 313 4.67 10.83 -3.85
C GLY A 313 3.49 11.49 -3.15
N THR A 314 3.11 12.66 -3.66
CA THR A 314 2.12 13.52 -3.00
C THR A 314 0.69 12.99 -3.11
N SER A 315 0.36 12.13 -4.08
CA SER A 315 -0.98 11.55 -4.17
C SER A 315 -1.24 10.59 -3.01
N GLY A 316 -0.24 9.79 -2.62
CA GLY A 316 -0.32 8.92 -1.45
C GLY A 316 -0.55 9.70 -0.16
N LEU A 317 0.16 10.81 0.04
CA LEU A 317 -0.04 11.68 1.20
C LEU A 317 -1.46 12.21 1.25
N SER A 318 -1.99 12.66 0.12
CA SER A 318 -3.35 13.18 0.04
C SER A 318 -4.37 12.12 0.45
N ILE A 319 -4.27 10.90 -0.09
CA ILE A 319 -5.17 9.79 0.25
C ILE A 319 -5.05 9.41 1.73
N MET A 320 -3.83 9.26 2.23
CA MET A 320 -3.60 8.85 3.62
C MET A 320 -4.16 9.88 4.61
N PHE A 321 -3.90 11.18 4.41
CA PHE A 321 -4.47 12.22 5.28
C PHE A 321 -5.99 12.34 5.14
N GLN A 322 -6.53 12.11 3.94
CA GLN A 322 -7.99 12.04 3.73
C GLN A 322 -8.58 10.89 4.56
N ASN A 323 -7.94 9.73 4.57
CA ASN A 323 -8.42 8.58 5.33
C ASN A 323 -8.23 8.77 6.85
N ILE A 324 -7.12 9.38 7.29
CA ILE A 324 -6.93 9.78 8.69
C ILE A 324 -8.04 10.74 9.13
N TYR A 325 -8.40 11.72 8.29
CA TYR A 325 -9.56 12.58 8.56
C TYR A 325 -10.85 11.76 8.67
N GLN A 326 -11.07 10.76 7.82
CA GLN A 326 -12.27 9.92 7.93
C GLN A 326 -12.34 9.15 9.26
N LEU A 327 -11.20 8.72 9.79
CA LEU A 327 -11.09 7.99 11.07
C LEU A 327 -11.23 8.90 12.29
N THR A 328 -10.65 10.10 12.24
CA THR A 328 -10.47 10.97 13.42
C THR A 328 -11.45 12.13 13.45
N LYS A 329 -11.97 12.55 12.28
CA LYS A 329 -12.75 13.77 12.05
C LYS A 329 -12.04 15.08 12.44
N GLU A 330 -10.71 15.05 12.57
CA GLU A 330 -9.88 16.21 12.88
C GLU A 330 -9.67 17.08 11.63
N PRO A 331 -10.15 18.34 11.58
CA PRO A 331 -10.14 19.16 10.36
C PRO A 331 -8.74 19.43 9.77
N GLU A 332 -7.70 19.43 10.61
CA GLU A 332 -6.30 19.61 10.20
C GLU A 332 -5.86 18.55 9.17
N PHE A 333 -6.33 17.31 9.31
CA PHE A 333 -5.98 16.25 8.36
C PHE A 333 -6.70 16.42 7.02
N LEU A 334 -7.93 16.94 7.00
CA LEU A 334 -8.61 17.27 5.75
C LEU A 334 -7.89 18.39 5.00
N GLU A 335 -7.50 19.45 5.73
CA GLU A 335 -6.72 20.54 5.11
C GLU A 335 -5.37 20.04 4.60
N THR A 336 -4.70 19.17 5.36
CA THR A 336 -3.42 18.57 4.93
C THR A 336 -3.59 17.67 3.70
N ALA A 337 -4.67 16.89 3.62
CA ALA A 337 -5.00 16.08 2.45
C ALA A 337 -5.18 16.95 1.19
N GLN A 338 -5.88 18.08 1.32
CA GLN A 338 -6.11 19.04 0.25
C GLN A 338 -4.82 19.76 -0.16
N TYR A 339 -3.97 20.14 0.80
CA TYR A 339 -2.65 20.71 0.53
C TYR A 339 -1.83 19.75 -0.35
N TRP A 340 -1.76 18.47 0.00
CA TRP A 340 -1.00 17.50 -0.78
C TRP A 340 -1.63 17.20 -2.14
N LEU A 341 -2.96 17.26 -2.27
CA LEU A 341 -3.59 17.18 -3.59
C LEU A 341 -3.17 18.35 -4.49
N GLN A 342 -3.05 19.56 -3.94
CA GLN A 342 -2.55 20.71 -4.68
C GLN A 342 -1.09 20.52 -5.11
N GLN A 343 -0.26 19.91 -4.26
CA GLN A 343 1.12 19.55 -4.65
C GLN A 343 1.15 18.48 -5.74
N THR A 344 0.26 17.49 -5.68
CA THR A 344 0.07 16.51 -6.77
C THR A 344 -0.26 17.21 -8.09
N HIS A 345 -1.19 18.15 -8.07
CA HIS A 345 -1.52 18.96 -9.24
C HIS A 345 -0.34 19.81 -9.72
N ALA A 346 0.47 20.38 -8.81
CA ALA A 346 1.65 21.16 -9.16
C ALA A 346 2.74 20.35 -9.88
N TYR A 347 2.73 19.03 -9.74
CA TYR A 347 3.60 18.12 -10.50
C TYR A 347 3.08 17.78 -11.90
N LYS A 348 1.90 18.29 -12.30
CA LYS A 348 1.43 18.23 -13.68
C LYS A 348 2.28 19.12 -14.56
N ASN A 349 2.87 18.55 -15.61
CA ASN A 349 3.70 19.27 -16.56
C ASN A 349 2.85 20.15 -17.48
N SER A 350 2.84 21.45 -17.22
CA SER A 350 2.08 22.44 -18.00
C SER A 350 2.59 22.68 -19.42
N THR A 351 3.73 22.08 -19.81
CA THR A 351 4.32 22.23 -21.15
C THR A 351 4.12 21.03 -22.08
N ALA A 352 3.47 19.96 -21.58
CA ALA A 352 3.08 18.84 -22.42
C ALA A 352 1.97 19.29 -23.39
N ALA A 353 1.92 18.71 -24.60
CA ALA A 353 0.81 18.96 -25.51
C ALA A 353 -0.53 18.64 -24.81
N TYR A 354 -1.60 19.35 -25.17
CA TYR A 354 -2.93 19.29 -24.52
C TYR A 354 -3.52 17.87 -24.38
N ASP A 355 -2.97 16.87 -25.06
CA ASP A 355 -3.44 15.48 -25.07
C ASP A 355 -2.57 14.52 -24.21
N VAL A 356 -1.66 15.05 -23.38
CA VAL A 356 -0.74 14.24 -22.57
C VAL A 356 -0.96 14.49 -21.08
N VAL A 357 -1.50 13.48 -20.39
CA VAL A 357 -1.55 13.44 -18.91
C VAL A 357 -0.13 13.22 -18.40
N ALA A 358 0.65 14.30 -18.27
CA ALA A 358 2.04 14.25 -17.87
C ALA A 358 2.20 14.73 -16.42
N TYR A 359 2.26 13.79 -15.49
CA TYR A 359 2.72 14.07 -14.13
C TYR A 359 4.20 13.73 -14.01
N ARG A 360 4.93 14.43 -13.14
CA ARG A 360 6.24 13.94 -12.68
C ARG A 360 6.00 12.72 -11.79
N LEU A 361 6.33 11.54 -12.30
CA LEU A 361 6.09 10.25 -11.67
C LEU A 361 7.44 9.54 -11.48
N PHE A 362 7.76 9.15 -10.24
CA PHE A 362 8.97 8.45 -9.80
C PHE A 362 10.34 9.08 -10.17
N GLU A 363 11.25 9.17 -9.21
CA GLU A 363 12.65 9.57 -9.45
C GLU A 363 13.46 8.39 -10.02
N GLY A 364 13.30 8.14 -11.33
CA GLY A 364 14.03 7.08 -12.03
C GLY A 364 13.39 6.63 -13.34
N SER A 365 12.14 7.04 -13.60
CA SER A 365 11.50 6.85 -14.90
C SER A 365 12.29 7.57 -15.99
N ARG A 366 12.40 6.95 -17.18
CA ARG A 366 13.00 7.62 -18.33
C ARG A 366 12.20 8.89 -18.60
N LYS A 367 12.89 10.00 -18.92
CA LYS A 367 12.22 11.23 -19.34
C LYS A 367 11.24 10.88 -20.48
N ASN A 368 9.94 11.10 -20.25
CA ASN A 368 8.81 11.02 -21.19
C ASN A 368 7.98 9.72 -21.25
N GLU A 369 8.15 8.74 -20.35
CA GLU A 369 7.23 7.59 -20.22
C GLU A 369 6.13 7.89 -19.18
N ILE A 370 4.88 7.56 -19.47
CA ILE A 370 3.74 7.78 -18.56
C ILE A 370 3.48 6.48 -17.82
N ASP A 371 3.93 6.40 -16.57
CA ASP A 371 3.59 5.26 -15.74
C ASP A 371 2.07 5.24 -15.46
N VAL A 372 1.37 4.17 -15.84
CA VAL A 372 -0.07 3.98 -15.61
C VAL A 372 -0.39 3.23 -14.33
N THR A 373 0.61 2.72 -13.63
CA THR A 373 0.43 1.80 -12.50
C THR A 373 -0.17 2.47 -11.27
N LEU A 374 -0.64 1.65 -10.32
CA LEU A 374 -1.30 2.14 -9.12
C LEU A 374 -0.31 2.76 -8.11
N LEU A 375 0.84 2.11 -7.88
CA LEU A 375 1.80 2.61 -6.88
C LEU A 375 2.61 3.81 -7.36
N GLU A 376 3.01 3.85 -8.63
CA GLU A 376 3.96 4.85 -9.12
C GLU A 376 3.38 5.75 -10.22
N GLY A 377 2.24 5.37 -10.79
CA GLY A 377 1.67 5.98 -11.98
C GLY A 377 0.41 6.81 -11.79
N ILE A 378 -0.19 7.20 -12.92
CA ILE A 378 -1.38 8.04 -12.98
C ILE A 378 -2.63 7.38 -12.39
N SER A 379 -2.67 6.05 -12.22
CA SER A 379 -3.76 5.39 -11.49
C SER A 379 -3.77 5.79 -10.01
N GLY A 380 -2.60 5.89 -9.38
CA GLY A 380 -2.48 6.42 -8.01
C GLY A 380 -2.86 7.91 -7.90
N VAL A 381 -2.55 8.69 -8.92
CA VAL A 381 -2.98 10.10 -9.02
C VAL A 381 -4.50 10.21 -9.15
N ALA A 382 -5.12 9.39 -10.00
CA ALA A 382 -6.57 9.32 -10.14
C ALA A 382 -7.25 8.93 -8.83
N ALA A 383 -6.68 7.96 -8.10
CA ALA A 383 -7.16 7.57 -6.78
C ALA A 383 -7.19 8.74 -5.79
N ALA A 384 -6.19 9.63 -5.83
CA ALA A 384 -6.15 10.81 -4.95
C ALA A 384 -7.23 11.84 -5.29
N TYR A 385 -7.44 12.13 -6.58
CA TYR A 385 -8.55 13.00 -6.99
C TYR A 385 -9.89 12.37 -6.61
N LEU A 386 -10.08 11.07 -6.85
CA LEU A 386 -11.29 10.35 -6.47
C LEU A 386 -11.54 10.45 -4.96
N ALA A 387 -10.55 10.17 -4.11
CA ALA A 387 -10.67 10.21 -2.65
C ALA A 387 -11.05 11.60 -2.09
N ASN A 388 -10.64 12.68 -2.78
CA ASN A 388 -10.98 14.05 -2.39
C ASN A 388 -12.34 14.50 -2.93
N LEU A 389 -12.82 13.91 -4.04
CA LEU A 389 -14.16 14.17 -4.60
C LEU A 389 -15.25 13.33 -3.93
N THR A 390 -14.88 12.28 -3.21
CA THR A 390 -15.82 11.41 -2.50
C THR A 390 -15.83 11.71 -1.00
N THR A 391 -17.01 12.00 -0.46
CA THR A 391 -17.20 12.09 0.98
C THR A 391 -17.67 10.74 1.52
N GLY A 392 -16.77 10.00 2.17
CA GLY A 392 -17.08 8.82 2.97
C GLY A 392 -17.14 7.48 2.23
N GLY A 393 -16.88 6.41 2.99
CA GLY A 393 -16.86 5.02 2.52
C GLY A 393 -15.45 4.49 2.27
N THR A 394 -15.23 3.22 2.57
CA THR A 394 -14.02 2.49 2.18
C THR A 394 -14.10 2.18 0.69
N THR A 395 -13.07 2.54 -0.07
CA THR A 395 -12.93 2.18 -1.48
C THR A 395 -12.27 0.81 -1.62
N LEU A 396 -12.41 0.17 -2.78
CA LEU A 396 -11.64 -1.07 -3.02
C LEU A 396 -10.13 -0.77 -3.10
N LEU A 397 -9.77 0.46 -3.48
CA LEU A 397 -8.38 0.93 -3.46
C LEU A 397 -7.81 0.95 -2.04
N ASP A 398 -8.60 1.33 -1.03
CA ASP A 398 -8.12 1.31 0.35
C ASP A 398 -7.77 -0.11 0.82
N LYS A 399 -8.54 -1.12 0.38
CA LYS A 399 -8.23 -2.53 0.66
C LYS A 399 -6.92 -2.96 -0.01
N THR A 400 -6.72 -2.62 -1.28
CA THR A 400 -5.50 -3.02 -2.03
C THR A 400 -4.25 -2.26 -1.59
N LEU A 401 -4.39 -1.10 -0.95
CA LEU A 401 -3.28 -0.23 -0.55
C LEU A 401 -2.97 -0.29 0.96
N PHE A 402 -3.52 -1.27 1.68
CA PHE A 402 -3.35 -1.45 3.12
C PHE A 402 -3.81 -0.23 3.94
N LEU A 403 -4.87 0.43 3.48
CA LEU A 403 -5.44 1.61 4.13
C LEU A 403 -6.72 1.29 4.91
N ARG A 404 -7.10 0.02 5.03
CA ARG A 404 -8.27 -0.45 5.79
C ARG A 404 -8.18 -1.95 6.12
N TYR A 405 -8.65 -2.33 7.31
CA TYR A 405 -8.97 -3.73 7.66
C TYR A 405 -10.25 -4.22 7.00
#